data_AF-A0AB40D6X4-F1
#
_entry.id   AF-A0AB40D6X4-F1
#
_cell.length_a   1.000
_cell.length_b   1.000
_cell.length_c   1.000
_cell.angle_alpha   90.00
_cell.angle_beta   90.00
_cell.angle_gamma   90.00
#
_symmetry.space_group_name_H-M   'P 1'
#
loop_
_entity.id
_entity.type
_entity.pdbx_description
1 polymer ?
#
loop_
_entity_poly.entity_id
_entity_poly.type
_entity_poly.pdbx_seq_one_letter_code
_entity_poly.pdbx_strand_id
1 'polypeptide(L)'
;MDAFLIVPALNPVVRAQVFKKDYSNQYKPFLVDVSIKICEVIEKRNFITYGVMLWKIMKRFTNVNHSCPFSGPLKSRNGYLDTSLLPPFPQAFYQISLTVVDLNSTNKDYVGTMKFYLQVMDQIKIKKIPKA
;
A
#
# COMPACT_ATOMS: atom_id res chain seq x y z
N MET A 1 -11.07 9.03 0.95
CA MET A 1 -10.52 9.51 -0.33
C MET A 1 -11.31 8.85 -1.44
N ASP A 2 -11.87 9.65 -2.32
CA ASP A 2 -12.63 9.21 -3.49
C ASP A 2 -11.76 9.48 -4.73
N ALA A 3 -11.59 8.48 -5.58
CA ALA A 3 -10.81 8.57 -6.81
C ALA A 3 -11.64 7.98 -7.95
N PHE A 4 -11.51 8.53 -9.16
CA PHE A 4 -12.27 8.05 -10.32
C PHE A 4 -11.31 7.58 -11.40
N LEU A 5 -11.44 6.32 -11.82
CA LEU A 5 -10.70 5.77 -12.95
C LEU A 5 -11.47 6.10 -14.24
N ILE A 6 -10.92 7.01 -15.04
CA ILE A 6 -11.50 7.42 -16.35
C ILE A 6 -11.29 6.31 -17.39
N VAL A 7 -10.16 5.60 -17.32
CA VAL A 7 -9.78 4.51 -18.22
C VAL A 7 -9.81 3.20 -17.44
N PRO A 8 -10.40 2.12 -18.00
CA PRO A 8 -10.40 0.81 -17.35
C PRO A 8 -8.97 0.25 -17.28
N ALA A 9 -8.55 -0.14 -16.08
CA ALA A 9 -7.25 -0.81 -15.89
C ALA A 9 -7.41 -2.30 -16.17
N LEU A 10 -6.76 -2.78 -17.24
CA LEU A 10 -6.83 -4.16 -17.73
C LEU A 10 -5.87 -5.05 -16.95
N ASN A 11 -4.61 -4.63 -16.85
CA ASN A 11 -3.57 -5.35 -16.12
C ASN A 11 -2.74 -4.38 -15.28
N PRO A 12 -3.31 -3.83 -14.20
CA PRO A 12 -2.57 -2.94 -13.33
C PRO A 12 -1.50 -3.70 -12.54
N VAL A 13 -0.29 -3.14 -12.59
CA VAL A 13 0.88 -3.54 -11.82
C VAL A 13 1.20 -2.43 -10.84
N VAL A 14 1.26 -2.79 -9.56
CA VAL A 14 1.59 -1.88 -8.46
C VAL A 14 3.00 -2.17 -8.02
N ARG A 15 3.90 -1.22 -8.21
CA ARG A 15 5.23 -1.24 -7.63
C ARG A 15 5.20 -0.56 -6.26
N ALA A 16 5.40 -1.33 -5.21
CA ALA A 16 5.49 -0.85 -3.84
C ALA A 16 6.97 -0.70 -3.44
N GLN A 17 7.37 0.52 -3.13
CA GLN A 17 8.70 0.88 -2.67
C GLN A 17 8.63 1.51 -1.29
N VAL A 18 9.41 0.99 -0.35
CA VAL A 18 9.55 1.59 0.98
C VAL A 18 10.88 2.33 1.03
N PHE A 19 10.84 3.55 1.53
CA PHE A 19 12.01 4.37 1.79
C PHE A 19 12.09 4.70 3.26
N LYS A 20 13.30 4.64 3.82
CA LYS A 20 13.58 5.07 5.19
C LYS A 20 14.31 6.41 5.12
N LYS A 21 13.90 7.33 5.98
CA LYS A 21 14.59 8.60 6.16
C LYS A 21 15.88 8.39 6.94
N ASP A 22 17.00 8.80 6.35
CA ASP A 22 18.33 8.77 6.95
C ASP A 22 18.58 10.03 7.81
N TYR A 23 19.65 10.03 8.60
CA TYR A 23 20.05 11.18 9.44
C TYR A 23 20.32 12.43 8.59
N SER A 24 20.77 12.27 7.35
CA SER A 24 20.97 13.35 6.38
C SER A 24 19.68 13.84 5.70
N ASN A 25 18.50 13.58 6.29
CA ASN A 25 17.18 14.01 5.79
C ASN A 25 16.81 13.47 4.39
N GLN A 26 17.53 12.48 3.88
CA GLN A 26 17.30 11.85 2.57
C GLN A 26 16.55 10.53 2.71
N TYR A 27 15.62 10.26 1.80
CA TYR A 27 14.87 9.01 1.73
C TYR A 27 15.67 7.98 0.93
N LYS A 28 16.17 6.94 1.59
CA LYS A 28 16.90 5.84 0.96
C LYS A 28 15.98 4.62 0.81
N PRO A 29 16.07 3.86 -0.29
CA PRO A 29 15.28 2.65 -0.47
C PRO A 29 15.57 1.66 0.67
N PHE A 30 14.52 1.10 1.25
CA PHE A 30 14.57 0.28 2.45
C PHE A 30 13.86 -1.05 2.22
N LEU A 31 14.64 -2.14 2.09
CA LEU A 31 14.28 -3.57 2.09
C LEU A 31 13.16 -4.07 1.14
N VAL A 32 12.22 -3.22 0.70
CA VAL A 32 11.01 -3.59 -0.02
C VAL A 32 10.92 -2.77 -1.30
N ASP A 33 11.23 -3.41 -2.43
CA ASP A 33 10.91 -2.98 -3.79
C ASP A 33 10.24 -4.17 -4.49
N VAL A 34 8.90 -4.20 -4.48
CA VAL A 34 8.14 -5.33 -5.03
C VAL A 34 7.16 -4.84 -6.08
N SER A 35 7.05 -5.57 -7.19
CA SER A 35 6.05 -5.32 -8.24
C SER A 35 4.95 -6.38 -8.13
N ILE A 36 3.73 -5.92 -7.85
CA ILE A 36 2.56 -6.77 -7.60
C ILE A 36 1.62 -6.61 -8.78
N LYS A 37 1.35 -7.69 -9.51
CA LYS A 37 0.29 -7.72 -10.51
C LYS A 37 -1.05 -7.88 -9.78
N ILE A 38 -1.90 -6.86 -9.81
CA ILE A 38 -3.10 -6.87 -8.97
C ILE A 38 -4.02 -8.02 -9.37
N CYS A 39 -4.32 -8.19 -10.66
CA CYS A 39 -5.27 -9.21 -11.15
C CYS A 39 -4.91 -10.63 -10.72
N GLU A 40 -3.62 -11.00 -10.78
CA GLU A 40 -3.15 -12.32 -10.32
C GLU A 40 -3.38 -12.54 -8.81
N VAL A 41 -3.29 -11.47 -8.00
CA VAL A 41 -3.54 -11.54 -6.56
C VAL A 41 -5.04 -11.65 -6.25
N ILE A 42 -5.92 -10.99 -7.01
CA ILE A 42 -7.38 -11.12 -6.88
C ILE A 42 -7.81 -12.56 -7.16
N GLU A 43 -7.31 -13.11 -8.27
CA GLU A 43 -7.58 -14.49 -8.70
C GLU A 43 -6.89 -15.54 -7.81
N LYS A 44 -6.18 -15.11 -6.75
CA LYS A 44 -5.39 -15.96 -5.84
C LYS A 44 -4.36 -16.83 -6.57
N ARG A 45 -3.93 -16.43 -7.76
CA ARG A 45 -2.94 -17.16 -8.58
C ARG A 45 -1.51 -16.92 -8.11
N ASN A 46 -1.26 -15.80 -7.44
CA ASN A 46 0.09 -15.42 -7.02
C ASN A 46 0.14 -15.05 -5.53
N PHE A 47 0.96 -15.79 -4.76
CA PHE A 47 1.09 -15.66 -3.30
C PHE A 47 2.32 -14.83 -2.91
N ILE A 48 2.42 -13.60 -3.38
CA ILE A 48 3.42 -12.66 -2.85
C ILE A 48 2.94 -12.22 -1.46
N THR A 49 3.63 -12.58 -0.37
CA THR A 49 3.21 -12.29 1.02
C THR A 49 2.84 -10.82 1.23
N TYR A 50 3.67 -9.90 0.72
CA TYR A 50 3.39 -8.46 0.75
C TYR A 50 2.18 -8.06 -0.10
N GLY A 51 1.97 -8.72 -1.24
CA GLY A 51 0.81 -8.51 -2.11
C GLY A 51 -0.48 -8.98 -1.46
N VAL A 52 -0.49 -10.15 -0.81
CA VAL A 52 -1.65 -10.67 -0.06
C VAL A 52 -1.98 -9.76 1.12
N MET A 53 -0.96 -9.26 1.81
CA MET A 53 -1.12 -8.30 2.91
C MET A 53 -1.77 -7.00 2.41
N LEU A 54 -1.22 -6.40 1.36
CA LEU A 54 -1.76 -5.19 0.74
C LEU A 54 -3.20 -5.43 0.25
N TRP A 55 -3.45 -6.57 -0.40
CA TRP A 55 -4.78 -6.96 -0.86
C TRP A 55 -5.78 -7.10 0.29
N LYS A 56 -5.38 -7.67 1.43
CA LYS A 56 -6.24 -7.81 2.61
C LYS A 56 -6.61 -6.45 3.22
N ILE A 57 -5.67 -5.50 3.23
CA ILE A 57 -5.92 -4.11 3.66
C ILE A 57 -6.85 -3.43 2.66
N MET A 58 -6.52 -3.47 1.37
CA MET A 58 -7.32 -2.85 0.31
C MET A 58 -8.75 -3.39 0.32
N LYS A 59 -8.94 -4.70 0.31
CA LYS A 59 -10.28 -5.33 0.33
C LYS A 59 -11.15 -4.90 1.51
N ARG A 60 -10.57 -4.56 2.66
CA ARG A 60 -11.33 -4.07 3.83
C ARG A 60 -11.79 -2.62 3.69
N PHE A 61 -10.97 -1.77 3.08
CA PHE A 61 -11.20 -0.32 3.11
C PHE A 61 -11.62 0.27 1.76
N THR A 62 -11.56 -0.51 0.68
CA THR A 62 -11.85 -0.06 -0.67
C THR A 62 -12.85 -0.96 -1.38
N ASN A 63 -13.68 -0.35 -2.25
CA ASN A 63 -14.70 -1.05 -3.03
C ASN A 63 -14.15 -1.89 -4.21
N VAL A 64 -12.84 -2.18 -4.25
CA VAL A 64 -12.19 -2.94 -5.32
C VAL A 64 -12.38 -4.46 -5.17
N ASN A 65 -13.56 -4.91 -4.76
CA ASN A 65 -13.87 -6.33 -4.63
C ASN A 65 -14.36 -6.97 -5.95
N HIS A 66 -14.08 -6.33 -7.10
CA HIS A 66 -14.43 -6.85 -8.42
C HIS A 66 -13.25 -7.54 -9.10
N SER A 67 -13.54 -8.57 -9.88
CA SER A 67 -12.60 -9.19 -10.80
C SER A 67 -12.14 -8.16 -11.84
N CYS A 68 -10.87 -8.19 -12.23
CA CYS A 68 -10.36 -7.34 -13.32
C CYS A 68 -11.23 -7.49 -14.58
N PRO A 69 -11.47 -6.41 -15.34
CA PRO A 69 -10.82 -5.09 -15.31
C PRO A 69 -11.42 -4.10 -14.29
N PHE A 70 -10.61 -3.21 -13.73
CA PHE A 70 -11.08 -2.17 -12.80
C PHE A 70 -11.63 -0.97 -13.56
N SER A 71 -12.91 -0.66 -13.38
CA SER A 71 -13.54 0.54 -13.93
C SER A 71 -14.42 1.23 -12.88
N GLY A 72 -14.47 2.56 -12.93
CA GLY A 72 -15.41 3.36 -12.14
C GLY A 72 -14.85 4.00 -10.85
N PRO A 73 -15.74 4.40 -9.93
CA PRO A 73 -15.37 5.15 -8.74
C PRO A 73 -14.74 4.26 -7.66
N LEU A 74 -13.49 4.57 -7.31
CA LEU A 74 -12.76 4.01 -6.19
C LEU A 74 -13.06 4.82 -4.94
N LYS A 75 -13.65 4.16 -3.95
CA LYS A 75 -13.94 4.78 -2.65
C LYS A 75 -13.12 4.10 -1.57
N SER A 76 -12.30 4.89 -0.87
CA SER A 76 -11.56 4.47 0.31
C SER A 76 -12.07 5.22 1.53
N ARG A 77 -12.64 4.52 2.51
CA ARG A 77 -13.15 5.11 3.76
C ARG A 77 -12.51 4.45 4.98
N ASN A 78 -12.14 5.28 5.96
CA ASN A 78 -11.69 4.89 7.30
C ASN A 78 -10.64 3.76 7.33
N GLY A 79 -9.60 3.88 6.50
CA GLY A 79 -8.46 2.97 6.52
C GLY A 79 -7.67 3.08 7.82
N TYR A 80 -7.51 1.97 8.54
CA TYR A 80 -6.55 1.84 9.65
C TYR A 80 -5.60 0.68 9.36
N LEU A 81 -4.30 0.90 9.60
CA LEU A 81 -3.30 -0.17 9.50
C LEU A 81 -3.21 -0.88 10.85
N ASP A 82 -3.63 -2.13 10.88
CA ASP A 82 -3.46 -2.99 12.04
C ASP A 82 -1.98 -3.35 12.18
N THR A 83 -1.39 -3.03 13.34
CA THR A 83 0.03 -3.26 13.62
C THR A 83 0.38 -4.75 13.61
N SER A 84 -0.60 -5.64 13.84
CA SER A 84 -0.40 -7.10 13.84
C SER A 84 -0.11 -7.66 12.45
N LEU A 85 -0.44 -6.90 11.39
CA LEU A 85 -0.22 -7.32 10.02
C LEU A 85 1.18 -6.94 9.53
N LEU A 86 1.82 -5.96 10.17
CA LEU A 86 3.13 -5.39 9.79
C LEU A 86 4.26 -6.03 10.63
N PRO A 87 5.42 -6.35 10.02
CA PRO A 87 6.59 -6.72 10.79
C PRO A 87 7.07 -5.55 11.67
N PRO A 88 7.82 -5.83 12.75
CA PRO A 88 8.37 -4.78 13.59
C PRO A 88 9.38 -3.92 12.79
N PHE A 89 8.97 -2.71 12.43
CA PHE A 89 9.85 -1.72 11.80
C PHE A 89 10.58 -0.90 12.86
N PRO A 90 11.88 -0.57 12.66
CA PRO A 90 12.57 0.30 13.59
C PRO A 90 11.97 1.71 13.60
N GLN A 91 12.17 2.44 14.70
CA GLN A 91 11.69 3.82 14.81
C GLN A 91 12.37 4.71 13.79
N ALA A 92 11.60 5.19 12.82
CA ALA A 92 12.04 6.12 11.81
C ALA A 92 10.83 6.72 11.08
N PHE A 93 11.12 7.72 10.26
CA PHE A 93 10.20 8.19 9.23
C PHE A 93 10.36 7.33 7.98
N TYR A 94 9.24 6.81 7.51
CA TYR A 94 9.15 6.01 6.31
C TYR A 94 8.31 6.74 5.27
N GLN A 95 8.70 6.57 4.01
CA GLN A 95 7.91 6.96 2.86
C GLN A 95 7.60 5.69 2.07
N ILE A 96 6.33 5.36 1.92
CA ILE A 96 5.88 4.26 1.06
C ILE A 96 5.40 4.87 -0.24
N SER A 97 6.05 4.52 -1.35
CA SER A 97 5.68 4.92 -2.70
C SER A 97 5.02 3.73 -3.40
N LEU A 98 3.77 3.91 -3.81
CA LEU A 98 3.00 2.94 -4.58
C LEU A 98 2.79 3.51 -5.97
N THR A 99 3.50 2.98 -6.95
CA THR A 99 3.39 3.38 -8.35
C THR A 99 2.54 2.38 -9.10
N VAL A 100 1.47 2.85 -9.75
CA VAL A 100 0.53 2.04 -10.51
C VAL A 100 0.78 2.27 -11.99
N VAL A 101 1.03 1.17 -12.70
CA VAL A 101 1.24 1.14 -14.16
C VAL A 101 0.25 0.15 -14.74
N ASP A 102 -0.48 0.52 -15.78
CA ASP A 102 -1.30 -0.40 -16.54
C ASP A 102 -0.49 -1.00 -17.69
N LEU A 103 -0.53 -2.33 -17.78
CA LEU A 103 0.05 -3.05 -18.91
C LEU A 103 -1.05 -3.31 -19.94
N ASN A 104 -1.13 -2.44 -20.94
CA ASN A 104 -1.86 -2.74 -22.16
C ASN A 104 -0.97 -3.58 -23.09
N SER A 105 -1.56 -4.35 -24.01
CA SER A 105 -0.91 -5.40 -24.81
C SER A 105 0.36 -4.98 -25.58
N THR A 106 0.68 -3.68 -25.65
CA THR A 106 1.90 -3.15 -26.28
C THR A 106 2.51 -1.94 -25.56
N ASN A 107 1.79 -1.26 -24.65
CA ASN A 107 2.27 -0.04 -23.98
C ASN A 107 2.13 -0.12 -22.45
N LYS A 108 3.06 0.51 -21.74
CA LYS A 108 3.06 0.65 -20.28
C LYS A 108 2.53 2.04 -19.94
N ASP A 109 1.25 2.15 -19.65
CA ASP A 109 0.63 3.42 -19.33
C ASP A 109 0.75 3.72 -17.83
N TYR A 110 1.35 4.85 -17.49
CA TYR A 110 1.47 5.28 -16.10
C TYR A 110 0.12 5.82 -15.61
N VAL A 111 -0.45 5.17 -14.60
CA VAL A 111 -1.77 5.56 -14.04
C VAL A 111 -1.60 6.58 -12.92
N GLY A 112 -0.61 6.38 -12.04
CA GLY A 112 -0.38 7.29 -10.93
C GLY A 112 0.61 6.76 -9.89
N THR A 113 1.03 7.64 -8.98
CA THR A 113 1.85 7.26 -7.82
C THR A 113 1.23 7.84 -6.57
N MET A 114 1.03 7.01 -5.56
CA MET A 114 0.58 7.41 -4.24
C MET A 114 1.74 7.30 -3.26
N LYS A 115 2.05 8.38 -2.55
CA LYS A 115 3.10 8.42 -1.53
C LYS A 115 2.47 8.58 -0.15
N PHE A 116 2.79 7.66 0.75
CA PHE A 116 2.39 7.71 2.16
C PHE A 116 3.61 8.01 3.02
N TYR A 117 3.46 8.95 3.94
CA TYR A 117 4.49 9.25 4.94
C TYR A 117 4.02 8.71 6.29
N LEU A 118 4.85 7.89 6.92
CA LEU A 118 4.54 7.18 8.16
C LEU A 118 5.66 7.46 9.16
N GLN A 119 5.29 7.69 10.41
CA GLN A 119 6.24 7.77 11.52
C GLN A 119 5.98 6.57 12.44
N VAL A 120 6.98 5.71 12.60
CA VAL A 120 6.90 4.58 13.54
C VAL A 120 7.35 5.08 14.90
N MET A 121 6.44 5.04 15.88
CA MET A 121 6.69 5.42 17.27
C MET A 121 6.41 4.22 18.19
N ASP A 122 7.10 4.16 19.32
CA ASP A 122 6.75 3.19 20.36
C ASP A 122 5.41 3.56 21.00
N GLN A 123 4.70 2.53 21.48
CA GLN A 123 3.51 2.73 22.29
C GLN A 123 3.88 3.49 23.57
N ILE A 124 3.26 4.66 23.77
CA ILE A 124 3.43 5.43 25.00
C ILE A 124 2.84 4.61 26.15
N LYS A 125 3.70 4.00 26.97
CA LYS A 125 3.26 3.33 28.20
C LYS A 125 2.78 4.41 29.17
N ILE A 126 1.48 4.66 29.21
CA ILE A 126 0.87 5.54 30.21
C ILE A 126 1.12 4.88 31.57
N LYS A 127 1.98 5.49 32.41
CA LYS A 127 2.12 5.07 33.80
C LYS A 127 0.75 5.21 34.46
N LYS A 128 0.17 4.09 34.89
CA LYS A 128 -1.04 4.11 35.73
C LYS A 128 -0.71 4.93 36.97
N ILE A 129 -1.45 6.02 37.17
CA ILE A 129 -1.39 6.81 38.40
C ILE A 129 -1.82 5.86 39.54
N PRO A 130 -0.99 5.65 40.57
CA PRO A 130 -1.39 4.84 41.71
C PRO A 130 -2.61 5.51 42.36
N LYS A 131 -3.70 4.76 42.51
CA LYS A 131 -4.85 5.20 43.29
C LYS A 131 -4.39 5.27 44.75
N ALA A 132 -4.46 6.46 45.34
CA ALA A 132 -4.28 6.69 46.77
C ALA A 132 -5.45 6.11 47.55
#